data_AF-A0A2E8FEG7-F1
#
_entry.id   AF-A0A2E8FEG7-F1
#
_cell.length_a   1.000
_cell.length_b   1.000
_cell.length_c   1.000
_cell.angle_alpha   90.00
_cell.angle_beta   90.00
_cell.angle_gamma   90.00
#
_symmetry.space_group_name_H-M   'P 1'
#
loop_
_entity.id
_entity.type
_entity.pdbx_description
1 polymer ?
#
loop_
_entity_poly.entity_id
_entity_poly.type
_entity_poly.pdbx_seq_one_letter_code
_entity_poly.pdbx_strand_id
1 'polypeptide(L)'
;MSDVESRHVRQCRREAAVVVGLWSISLVWTLIVMLGWGYLPVEERPERPELVWGMPAWVVWGLFVPWLLQIAAAWWFALFVLRDDDSDEATAPSV
;
A
#
# COMPACT_ATOMS: atom_id res chain seq x y z
N MET A 1 -30.77 -11.93 -5.36
CA MET A 1 -29.76 -11.01 -4.80
C MET A 1 -30.43 -9.68 -4.60
N SER A 2 -30.48 -9.18 -3.36
CA SER A 2 -31.08 -7.89 -3.04
C SER A 2 -30.20 -6.75 -3.59
N ASP A 3 -30.82 -5.61 -3.96
CA ASP A 3 -30.12 -4.44 -4.53
C ASP A 3 -29.09 -3.82 -3.57
N VAL A 4 -29.19 -4.15 -2.28
CA VAL A 4 -28.26 -3.75 -1.22
C VAL A 4 -26.95 -4.56 -1.29
N GLU A 5 -27.05 -5.87 -1.52
CA GLU A 5 -25.89 -6.75 -1.59
C GLU A 5 -25.01 -6.46 -2.81
N SER A 6 -25.62 -6.12 -3.94
CA SER A 6 -24.90 -5.71 -5.16
C SER A 6 -24.15 -4.37 -4.99
N ARG A 7 -24.70 -3.43 -4.22
CA ARG A 7 -24.05 -2.14 -3.90
C ARG A 7 -22.83 -2.35 -2.99
N HIS A 8 -22.98 -3.10 -1.90
CA HIS A 8 -21.87 -3.41 -0.99
C HIS A 8 -20.71 -4.11 -1.71
N VAL A 9 -21.01 -5.11 -2.55
CA VAL A 9 -19.96 -5.82 -3.32
C VAL A 9 -19.21 -4.87 -4.26
N ARG A 10 -19.92 -3.95 -4.92
CA ARG A 10 -19.29 -2.98 -5.83
C ARG A 10 -18.40 -1.98 -5.09
N GLN A 11 -18.77 -1.61 -3.86
CA GLN A 11 -17.97 -0.76 -2.99
C GLN A 11 -16.72 -1.48 -2.47
N CYS A 12 -16.88 -2.65 -1.85
CA CYS A 12 -15.75 -3.47 -1.39
C CYS A 12 -14.75 -3.76 -2.52
N ARG A 13 -15.23 -3.99 -3.74
CA ARG A 13 -14.35 -4.23 -4.90
C ARG A 13 -13.54 -2.99 -5.30
N ARG A 14 -14.13 -1.80 -5.21
CA ARG A 14 -13.44 -0.54 -5.49
C ARG A 14 -12.37 -0.26 -4.44
N GLU A 15 -12.68 -0.52 -3.18
CA GLU A 15 -11.75 -0.40 -2.05
C GLU A 15 -10.58 -1.39 -2.19
N ALA A 16 -10.88 -2.66 -2.46
CA ALA A 16 -9.86 -3.67 -2.70
C ALA A 16 -8.95 -3.29 -3.88
N ALA A 17 -9.49 -2.71 -4.95
CA ALA A 17 -8.70 -2.24 -6.08
C ALA A 17 -7.70 -1.12 -5.69
N VAL A 18 -8.10 -0.21 -4.80
CA VAL A 18 -7.20 0.84 -4.27
C VAL A 18 -6.06 0.22 -3.46
N VAL A 19 -6.38 -0.74 -2.58
CA VAL A 19 -5.36 -1.45 -1.79
C VAL A 19 -4.40 -2.22 -2.69
N VAL A 20 -4.90 -2.96 -3.68
CA VAL A 20 -4.07 -3.68 -4.65
C VAL A 20 -3.18 -2.73 -5.46
N GLY A 21 -3.69 -1.56 -5.84
CA GLY A 21 -2.92 -0.53 -6.53
C GLY A 21 -1.74 -0.04 -5.68
N LEU A 22 -1.97 0.28 -4.41
CA LEU A 22 -0.93 0.73 -3.47
C LEU A 22 0.14 -0.34 -3.24
N TRP A 23 -0.29 -1.60 -3.06
CA TRP A 23 0.62 -2.74 -2.94
C TRP A 23 1.45 -2.94 -4.21
N SER A 24 0.84 -2.77 -5.38
CA SER A 24 1.54 -2.90 -6.67
C SER A 24 2.59 -1.81 -6.84
N ILE A 25 2.28 -0.55 -6.47
CA ILE A 25 3.24 0.56 -6.51
C ILE A 25 4.42 0.28 -5.58
N SER A 26 4.15 -0.16 -4.35
CA SER A 26 5.19 -0.53 -3.38
C SER A 26 6.06 -1.69 -3.88
N LEU A 27 5.46 -2.68 -4.54
CA LEU A 27 6.18 -3.81 -5.14
C LEU A 27 7.06 -3.36 -6.32
N VAL A 28 6.52 -2.54 -7.21
CA VAL A 28 7.27 -1.96 -8.34
C VAL A 28 8.44 -1.11 -7.84
N TRP A 29 8.22 -0.27 -6.83
CA TRP A 29 9.27 0.52 -6.19
C TRP A 29 10.40 -0.35 -5.66
N THR A 30 10.05 -1.39 -4.91
CA THR A 30 11.01 -2.35 -4.35
C THR A 30 11.82 -3.01 -5.46
N LEU A 31 11.15 -3.48 -6.53
CA LEU A 31 11.83 -4.09 -7.67
C LEU A 31 12.80 -3.15 -8.37
N ILE A 32 12.41 -1.88 -8.58
CA ILE A 32 13.27 -0.87 -9.20
C ILE A 32 14.55 -0.69 -8.37
N VAL A 33 14.42 -0.53 -7.06
CA VAL A 33 15.58 -0.31 -6.17
C VAL A 33 16.46 -1.57 -6.09
N MET A 34 15.89 -2.76 -5.98
CA MET A 34 16.65 -4.01 -5.94
C MET A 34 17.41 -4.26 -7.25
N LEU A 35 16.78 -4.03 -8.40
CA LEU A 35 17.41 -4.22 -9.71
C LEU A 35 18.47 -3.15 -10.00
N GLY A 36 18.21 -1.89 -9.63
CA GLY A 36 19.13 -0.79 -9.90
C GLY A 36 20.33 -0.73 -8.95
N TRP A 37 20.13 -0.99 -7.67
CA TRP A 37 21.16 -0.78 -6.63
C TRP A 37 21.50 -2.03 -5.81
N GLY A 38 20.63 -3.04 -5.76
CA GLY A 38 20.89 -4.28 -5.02
C GLY A 38 21.69 -5.31 -5.83
N TYR A 39 21.42 -5.41 -7.13
CA TYR A 39 22.02 -6.37 -8.06
C TYR A 39 22.94 -5.72 -9.10
N LEU A 40 23.87 -4.86 -8.67
CA LEU A 40 24.91 -4.38 -9.58
C LEU A 40 25.80 -5.55 -10.07
N PRO A 41 26.23 -5.53 -11.35
CA PRO A 41 27.27 -6.42 -11.87
C PRO A 41 28.53 -6.36 -10.99
N VAL A 42 29.27 -7.46 -10.88
CA VAL A 42 30.47 -7.55 -10.02
C VAL A 42 31.49 -6.46 -10.37
N GLU A 43 31.56 -6.08 -11.64
CA GLU A 43 32.43 -5.03 -12.20
C GLU A 43 32.06 -3.62 -11.73
N GLU A 44 30.79 -3.36 -11.44
CA GLU A 44 30.25 -2.04 -11.06
C GLU A 44 29.94 -1.96 -9.56
N ARG A 45 30.10 -3.05 -8.81
CA ARG A 45 29.87 -3.06 -7.37
C ARG A 45 30.91 -2.22 -6.65
N PRO A 46 30.50 -1.21 -5.88
CA PRO A 46 31.44 -0.50 -5.02
C PRO A 46 32.03 -1.46 -3.97
N GLU A 47 33.35 -1.40 -3.77
CA GLU A 47 34.06 -2.24 -2.79
C GLU A 47 33.48 -2.12 -1.36
N ARG A 48 32.89 -0.96 -1.06
CA ARG A 48 32.10 -0.74 0.16
C ARG A 48 30.75 -0.15 -0.24
N PRO A 49 29.63 -0.87 -0.01
CA PRO A 49 28.31 -0.30 -0.22
C PRO A 49 28.11 0.86 0.76
N GLU A 50 27.45 1.93 0.31
CA GLU A 50 27.07 3.02 1.21
C GLU A 50 26.17 2.46 2.31
N LEU A 51 26.56 2.70 3.57
CA LEU A 51 25.84 2.24 4.73
C LEU A 51 25.03 3.40 5.33
N VAL A 52 23.72 3.19 5.47
CA VAL A 52 22.81 4.06 6.22
C VAL A 52 22.39 3.28 7.46
N TRP A 53 22.66 3.83 8.64
CA TRP A 53 22.42 3.17 9.94
C TRP A 53 23.04 1.75 10.06
N GLY A 54 24.18 1.51 9.41
CA GLY A 54 24.86 0.22 9.43
C GLY A 54 24.27 -0.82 8.48
N MET A 55 23.26 -0.47 7.69
CA MET A 55 22.68 -1.30 6.63
C MET A 55 22.95 -0.70 5.25
N PRO A 56 23.02 -1.49 4.16
CA PRO A 56 23.20 -0.93 2.83
C PRO A 56 22.08 0.07 2.49
N ALA A 57 22.43 1.21 1.91
CA ALA A 57 21.51 2.30 1.58
C ALA A 57 20.34 1.81 0.71
N TRP A 58 20.60 0.91 -0.24
CA TRP A 58 19.56 0.31 -1.08
C TRP A 58 18.52 -0.49 -0.29
N VAL A 59 18.89 -1.11 0.84
CA VAL A 59 17.93 -1.77 1.74
C VAL A 59 17.06 -0.71 2.39
N VAL A 60 17.67 0.38 2.88
CA VAL A 60 16.93 1.46 3.53
C VAL A 60 15.92 2.09 2.56
N TRP A 61 16.37 2.50 1.39
CA TRP A 61 15.50 3.14 0.39
C TRP A 61 14.53 2.19 -0.31
N GLY A 62 14.94 0.93 -0.51
CA GLY A 62 14.14 -0.10 -1.17
C GLY A 62 13.08 -0.71 -0.27
N LEU A 63 13.31 -0.76 1.05
CA LEU A 63 12.40 -1.39 2.01
C LEU A 63 11.65 -0.37 2.88
N PHE A 64 12.33 0.60 3.47
CA PHE A 64 11.66 1.51 4.41
C PHE A 64 10.72 2.49 3.71
N VAL A 65 11.05 2.96 2.51
CA VAL A 65 10.17 3.86 1.74
C VAL A 65 8.82 3.21 1.40
N PRO A 66 8.76 2.04 0.74
CA PRO A 66 7.48 1.40 0.49
C PRO A 66 6.79 0.99 1.79
N TRP A 67 7.54 0.60 2.82
CA TRP A 67 6.93 0.25 4.10
C TRP A 67 6.20 1.44 4.76
N LEU A 68 6.84 2.62 4.80
CA LEU A 68 6.21 3.85 5.28
C LEU A 68 5.04 4.27 4.40
N LEU A 69 5.15 4.11 3.07
CA LEU A 69 4.07 4.37 2.14
C LEU A 69 2.85 3.50 2.45
N GLN A 70 3.05 2.20 2.72
CA GLN A 70 1.99 1.27 3.08
C GLN A 70 1.34 1.61 4.43
N ILE A 71 2.12 2.03 5.42
CA ILE A 71 1.59 2.48 6.72
C ILE A 71 0.75 3.75 6.51
N ALA A 72 1.27 4.75 5.80
CA ALA A 72 0.54 5.98 5.50
C ALA A 72 -0.74 5.69 4.71
N ALA A 73 -0.68 4.76 3.75
CA ALA A 73 -1.83 4.35 2.97
C ALA A 73 -2.88 3.61 3.80
N ALA A 74 -2.47 2.75 4.74
CA ALA A 74 -3.38 2.09 5.67
C ALA A 74 -4.07 3.10 6.59
N TRP A 75 -3.34 4.10 7.09
CA TRP A 75 -3.91 5.19 7.88
C TRP A 75 -4.88 6.03 7.05
N TRP A 76 -4.50 6.40 5.82
CA TRP A 76 -5.38 7.10 4.89
C TRP A 76 -6.66 6.31 4.62
N PHE A 77 -6.53 5.01 4.35
CA PHE A 77 -7.66 4.13 4.11
C PHE A 77 -8.58 4.06 5.33
N ALA A 78 -8.02 3.86 6.53
CA ALA A 78 -8.78 3.82 7.77
C ALA A 78 -9.51 5.14 8.08
N LEU A 79 -8.90 6.29 7.79
CA LEU A 79 -9.46 7.60 8.13
C LEU A 79 -10.47 8.13 7.09
N PHE A 80 -10.27 7.85 5.81
CA PHE A 80 -11.03 8.48 4.72
C PHE A 80 -11.91 7.52 3.94
N VAL A 81 -11.58 6.22 3.90
CA VAL A 81 -12.31 5.23 3.10
C VAL A 81 -13.19 4.36 3.98
N LEU A 82 -12.70 3.95 5.15
CA LEU A 82 -13.47 3.25 6.17
C LEU A 82 -14.38 4.20 6.98
N ARG A 83 -14.87 5.27 6.36
CA ARG A 83 -15.97 6.02 6.96
C ARG A 83 -17.19 5.14 6.75
N ASP A 84 -17.79 4.69 7.86
CA ASP A 84 -19.01 3.89 7.86
C ASP A 84 -19.96 4.45 6.79
N ASP A 85 -20.34 3.61 5.83
CA ASP A 85 -21.60 3.86 5.13
C ASP A 85 -22.61 4.05 6.25
N ASP A 86 -23.12 5.28 6.39
CA ASP A 86 -24.19 5.59 7.31
C ASP A 86 -25.25 4.53 7.07
N SER A 87 -25.32 3.55 7.96
CA SER A 87 -26.31 2.50 7.85
C SER A 87 -27.63 3.24 7.87
N ASP A 88 -28.39 3.15 6.78
CA ASP A 88 -29.75 3.68 6.61
C ASP A 88 -30.75 3.11 7.65
N GLU A 89 -30.25 2.50 8.73
CA GLU A 89 -30.95 2.11 9.95
C GLU A 89 -31.44 3.31 10.78
N ALA A 90 -31.20 4.55 10.33
CA ALA A 90 -31.92 5.73 10.80
C ALA A 90 -33.34 5.88 10.21
N THR A 91 -33.79 4.97 9.33
CA THR A 91 -35.17 4.97 8.78
C THR A 91 -35.95 3.72 9.18
N ALA A 92 -35.75 3.18 10.39
CA ALA A 92 -36.81 2.42 11.03
C ALA A 92 -37.77 3.44 11.68
N PRO A 93 -39.01 3.63 11.18
CA PRO A 93 -39.94 4.51 11.87
C PRO A 93 -40.16 3.96 13.28
N SER A 94 -39.77 4.76 14.28
CA SER A 94 -40.38 4.63 15.59
C SER A 94 -41.86 4.95 15.42
N VAL A 95 -42.72 4.00 15.82
CA VAL A 95 -44.20 4.00 15.83
C VAL A 95 -44.84 3.14 14.74
#